data_AF-A0A924VLQ2-F1
#
_entry.id   AF-A0A924VLQ2-F1
#
_cell.length_a   1.000
_cell.length_b   1.000
_cell.length_c   1.000
_cell.angle_alpha   90.00
_cell.angle_beta   90.00
_cell.angle_gamma   90.00
#
_symmetry.space_group_name_H-M   'P 1'
#
loop_
_entity.id
_entity.type
_entity.pdbx_description
1 polymer ?
#
loop_
_entity_poly.entity_id
_entity_poly.type
_entity_poly.pdbx_seq_one_letter_code
_entity_poly.pdbx_strand_id
1 'polypeptide(L)'
;MSWFLQGFATEAPLLVKESDAAGYVFLDVDATIIEVHGHQKQGSCYGYSGVRGTNGFLSTVKADAFAPIIVGQRLRPGACGSPRGTARMVRDAPATIKRLTGMASAASCSALIPRSTVTPR
;
A
#
# COMPACT_ATOMS: atom_id res chain seq x y z
N MET A 1 4.22 -3.46 10.50
CA MET A 1 2.94 -3.69 11.20
C MET A 1 2.64 -2.47 12.05
N SER A 2 1.66 -1.65 11.68
CA SER A 2 1.39 -0.36 12.34
C SER A 2 0.36 -0.54 13.46
N TRP A 3 0.83 -0.67 14.71
CA TRP A 3 -0.03 -0.63 15.90
C TRP A 3 -0.77 0.72 16.01
N PHE A 4 -0.13 1.79 15.53
CA PHE A 4 -0.70 3.13 15.51
C PHE A 4 -2.01 3.19 14.73
N LEU A 5 -2.04 2.60 13.52
CA LEU A 5 -3.24 2.65 12.69
C LEU A 5 -4.40 1.84 13.31
N GLN A 6 -4.08 0.77 14.04
CA GLN A 6 -5.07 0.00 14.79
C GLN A 6 -5.64 0.80 15.96
N GLY A 7 -4.77 1.44 16.75
CA GLY A 7 -5.21 2.32 17.84
C GLY A 7 -6.03 3.50 17.31
N PHE A 8 -5.61 4.11 16.22
CA PHE A 8 -6.33 5.23 15.60
C PHE A 8 -7.70 4.81 15.05
N ALA A 9 -7.83 3.60 14.49
CA ALA A 9 -9.12 3.09 14.03
C ALA A 9 -10.14 2.93 15.16
N THR A 10 -9.70 2.63 16.39
CA THR A 10 -10.57 2.60 17.58
C THR A 10 -11.12 3.99 17.93
N GLU A 11 -10.29 5.03 17.78
CA GLU A 11 -10.65 6.40 18.14
C GLU A 11 -11.33 7.18 17.00
N ALA A 12 -11.30 6.65 15.77
CA ALA A 12 -11.84 7.30 14.58
C ALA A 12 -12.95 6.43 13.91
N PRO A 13 -14.20 6.48 14.42
CA PRO A 13 -15.32 5.66 13.91
C PRO A 13 -15.65 5.89 12.43
N LEU A 14 -15.17 6.98 11.84
CA LEU A 14 -15.36 7.32 10.43
C LEU A 14 -14.34 6.65 9.50
N LEU A 15 -13.29 6.03 10.05
CA LEU A 15 -12.15 5.53 9.31
C LEU A 15 -12.43 4.16 8.66
N VAL A 16 -13.12 3.27 9.38
CA VAL A 16 -13.58 1.98 8.84
C VAL A 16 -15.05 1.83 9.21
N LYS A 17 -15.93 1.95 8.22
CA LYS A 17 -17.33 1.59 8.40
C LYS A 17 -17.48 0.08 8.26
N GLU A 18 -18.12 -0.54 9.24
CA GLU A 18 -18.53 -1.94 9.15
C GLU A 18 -19.50 -2.07 7.98
N SER A 19 -19.14 -2.89 7.00
CA SER A 19 -19.96 -3.11 5.81
C SER A 19 -20.33 -4.58 5.70
N ASP A 20 -21.63 -4.88 5.82
CA ASP A 20 -22.20 -6.22 5.63
C ASP A 20 -22.21 -6.68 4.16
N ALA A 21 -21.85 -5.79 3.23
CA ALA A 21 -21.77 -6.10 1.82
C ALA A 21 -20.44 -6.82 1.51
N ALA A 22 -20.53 -7.96 0.81
CA ALA A 22 -19.40 -8.63 0.19
C ALA A 22 -18.78 -7.73 -0.90
N GLY A 23 -17.93 -6.80 -0.47
CA GLY A 23 -17.29 -5.79 -1.32
C GLY A 23 -15.82 -6.11 -1.58
N TYR A 24 -15.31 -5.61 -2.70
CA TYR A 24 -13.89 -5.64 -2.99
C TYR A 24 -13.15 -4.51 -2.29
N VAL A 25 -11.90 -4.78 -1.94
CA VAL A 25 -10.97 -3.80 -1.41
C VAL A 25 -9.83 -3.66 -2.39
N PHE A 26 -9.56 -2.43 -2.82
CA PHE A 26 -8.45 -2.13 -3.70
C PHE A 26 -7.23 -1.77 -2.87
N LEU A 27 -6.09 -2.35 -3.22
CA LEU A 27 -4.80 -2.07 -2.62
C LEU A 27 -3.85 -1.58 -3.70
N ASP A 28 -3.47 -0.31 -3.61
CA ASP A 28 -2.44 0.26 -4.45
C ASP A 28 -1.07 0.21 -3.74
N VAL A 29 -0.01 0.02 -4.53
CA VAL A 29 1.37 -0.04 -4.06
C VAL A 29 2.24 0.84 -4.94
N ASP A 30 2.38 2.09 -4.50
CA ASP A 30 3.04 3.14 -5.25
C ASP A 30 4.51 3.26 -4.88
N ALA A 31 5.35 3.43 -5.89
CA ALA A 31 6.77 3.74 -5.76
C ALA A 31 7.11 4.95 -6.62
N THR A 32 7.34 6.10 -6.00
CA THR A 32 7.60 7.35 -6.71
C THR A 32 8.95 7.92 -6.31
N ILE A 33 9.74 8.34 -7.30
CA ILE A 33 10.97 9.10 -7.07
C ILE A 33 10.61 10.59 -7.08
N ILE A 34 10.86 11.25 -5.96
CA ILE A 34 10.68 12.70 -5.81
C ILE A 34 12.06 13.33 -5.94
N GLU A 35 12.23 14.19 -6.94
CA GLU A 35 13.47 14.95 -7.14
C GLU A 35 13.74 15.89 -5.96
N VAL A 36 15.00 15.98 -5.55
CA VAL A 36 15.40 16.86 -4.48
C VAL A 36 16.68 17.62 -4.82
N HIS A 37 16.68 18.91 -4.53
CA HIS A 37 17.84 19.78 -4.75
C HIS A 37 18.53 20.09 -3.42
N GLY A 38 19.87 20.12 -3.40
CA GLY A 38 20.68 20.47 -2.23
C GLY A 38 21.55 19.32 -1.73
N HIS A 39 22.82 19.63 -1.47
CA HIS A 39 23.86 18.62 -1.24
C HIS A 39 23.70 17.85 0.08
N GLN A 40 23.09 18.47 1.08
CA GLN A 40 23.00 17.93 2.45
C GLN A 40 21.72 17.11 2.71
N LYS A 41 20.82 16.94 1.73
CA LYS A 41 19.58 16.17 1.91
C LYS A 41 19.89 14.67 2.00
N GLN A 42 19.80 14.12 3.22
CA GLN A 42 20.00 12.70 3.51
C GLN A 42 18.91 11.84 2.85
N GLY A 43 19.23 10.58 2.55
CA GLY A 43 18.33 9.67 1.84
C GLY A 43 18.14 10.00 0.35
N SER A 44 18.68 11.11 -0.13
CA SER A 44 18.73 11.41 -1.56
C SER A 44 19.94 10.77 -2.22
N CYS A 45 19.75 10.14 -3.38
CA CYS A 45 20.85 9.61 -4.17
C CYS A 45 20.43 9.50 -5.63
N TYR A 46 21.41 9.40 -6.53
CA TYR A 46 21.17 9.03 -7.92
C TYR A 46 20.88 7.53 -8.01
N GLY A 47 19.86 7.18 -8.77
CA GLY A 47 19.44 5.81 -9.01
C GLY A 47 19.21 5.54 -10.48
N TYR A 48 18.43 4.48 -10.76
CA TYR A 48 18.08 4.06 -12.11
C TYR A 48 17.32 5.12 -12.94
N SER A 49 16.69 6.11 -12.29
CA SER A 49 16.02 7.21 -12.99
C SER A 49 16.97 8.28 -13.50
N GLY A 50 18.24 8.27 -13.10
CA GLY A 50 19.21 9.33 -13.39
C GLY A 50 18.96 10.64 -12.63
N VAL A 51 17.85 10.75 -11.89
CA VAL A 51 17.48 11.92 -11.10
C VAL A 51 17.93 11.74 -9.65
N ARG A 52 18.51 12.78 -9.04
CA ARG A 52 18.79 12.77 -7.60
C ARG A 52 17.48 12.94 -6.85
N GLY A 53 16.99 11.85 -6.27
CA GLY A 53 15.71 11.85 -5.60
C GLY A 53 15.71 11.10 -4.28
N THR A 54 14.59 11.18 -3.59
CA THR A 54 14.19 10.22 -2.55
C THR A 54 13.06 9.37 -3.10
N ASN A 55 12.90 8.13 -2.60
CA ASN A 55 11.87 7.23 -3.10
C ASN A 55 10.78 7.04 -2.02
N GLY A 56 9.59 7.55 -2.31
CA GLY A 56 8.38 7.30 -1.52
C GLY A 56 7.78 5.96 -1.92
N PHE A 57 7.60 5.07 -0.93
CA PHE A 57 6.98 3.77 -1.12
C PHE A 57 5.75 3.62 -0.23
N LEU A 58 4.58 3.68 -0.84
CA LEU A 58 3.29 3.77 -0.15
C LEU A 58 2.41 2.58 -0.51
N SER A 59 1.56 2.20 0.44
CA SER A 59 0.48 1.27 0.19
C SER A 59 -0.82 1.89 0.67
N THR A 60 -1.77 2.03 -0.25
CA THR A 60 -3.02 2.74 -0.05
C THR A 60 -4.18 1.78 -0.27
N VAL A 61 -5.11 1.73 0.67
CA VAL A 61 -6.31 0.91 0.58
C VAL A 61 -7.52 1.79 0.31
N LYS A 62 -8.40 1.35 -0.59
CA LYS A 62 -9.67 2.01 -0.89
C LYS A 62 -10.78 0.96 -0.95
N ALA A 63 -11.91 1.27 -0.34
CA ALA A 63 -13.17 0.57 -0.54
C ALA A 63 -14.27 1.62 -0.76
N ASP A 64 -15.49 1.20 -1.08
CA ASP A 64 -16.59 2.14 -1.28
C ASP A 64 -17.14 2.68 0.06
N ALA A 65 -16.90 1.95 1.15
CA ALA A 65 -17.36 2.31 2.48
C ALA A 65 -16.55 3.43 3.15
N PHE A 66 -15.33 3.74 2.69
CA PHE A 66 -14.41 4.68 3.34
C PHE A 66 -13.49 5.41 2.35
N ALA A 67 -13.00 6.57 2.75
CA ALA A 67 -12.01 7.33 1.98
C ALA A 67 -10.64 6.61 1.97
N PRO A 68 -9.80 6.76 0.94
CA PRO A 68 -8.52 6.04 0.84
C PRO A 68 -7.62 6.23 2.07
N ILE A 69 -7.07 5.12 2.59
CA ILE A 69 -6.22 5.10 3.79
C ILE A 69 -4.84 4.58 3.42
N ILE A 70 -3.79 5.28 3.87
CA ILE A 70 -2.41 4.79 3.75
C ILE A 70 -2.18 3.76 4.86
N VAL A 71 -2.05 2.48 4.47
CA VAL A 71 -1.85 1.35 5.42
C VAL A 71 -0.38 1.02 5.64
N GLY A 72 0.49 1.51 4.76
CA GLY A 72 1.93 1.33 4.89
C GLY A 72 2.68 2.43 4.17
N GLN A 73 3.79 2.87 4.76
CA GLN A 73 4.68 3.84 4.15
C GLN A 73 6.13 3.53 4.50
N ARG A 74 7.03 3.72 3.55
CA ARG A 74 8.48 3.63 3.73
C ARG A 74 9.15 4.67 2.86
N LEU A 75 10.14 5.36 3.42
CA LEU A 75 11.10 6.11 2.63
C LEU A 75 12.26 5.19 2.28
N ARG A 76 12.68 5.26 1.02
CA ARG A 76 13.80 4.51 0.47
C ARG A 76 14.82 5.49 -0.11
N PRO A 77 16.13 5.18 -0.06
CA PRO A 77 17.13 5.98 -0.76
C PRO A 77 16.79 6.20 -2.24
N GLY A 78 17.11 7.34 -2.86
CA GLY A 78 16.87 7.55 -4.30
C GLY A 78 17.41 6.48 -5.24
N ALA A 79 18.55 5.88 -4.87
CA ALA A 79 19.16 4.75 -5.58
C ALA A 79 18.33 3.46 -5.55
N CYS A 80 17.25 3.43 -4.77
CA CYS A 80 16.40 2.27 -4.64
C CYS A 80 15.62 1.94 -5.92
N GLY A 81 16.03 0.87 -6.63
CA GLY A 81 15.15 0.19 -7.60
C GLY A 81 13.77 -0.20 -7.04
N SER A 82 12.74 -0.12 -7.87
CA SER A 82 11.32 -0.27 -7.47
C SER A 82 10.96 -1.56 -6.70
N PRO A 83 11.48 -2.77 -7.03
CA PRO A 83 11.02 -4.03 -6.40
C PRO A 83 11.39 -4.22 -4.92
N ARG A 84 12.35 -3.45 -4.41
CA ARG A 84 12.92 -3.70 -3.07
C ARG A 84 11.89 -3.44 -1.98
N GLY A 85 11.60 -4.49 -1.24
CA GLY A 85 10.64 -4.44 -0.14
C GLY A 85 9.19 -4.57 -0.58
N THR A 86 8.90 -4.72 -1.89
CA THR A 86 7.54 -4.87 -2.41
C THR A 86 6.88 -6.15 -1.90
N ALA A 87 7.57 -7.29 -1.95
CA ALA A 87 7.04 -8.54 -1.41
C ALA A 87 6.65 -8.44 0.07
N ARG A 88 7.45 -7.71 0.87
CA ARG A 88 7.13 -7.46 2.28
C ARG A 88 5.94 -6.52 2.43
N MET A 89 5.85 -5.46 1.64
CA MET A 89 4.71 -4.54 1.66
C MET A 89 3.39 -5.23 1.26
N VAL A 90 3.41 -6.04 0.20
CA VAL A 90 2.26 -6.82 -0.26
C VAL A 90 1.84 -7.88 0.75
N ARG A 91 2.75 -8.41 1.57
CA ARG A 91 2.42 -9.30 2.69
C ARG A 91 1.83 -8.51 3.87
N ASP A 92 2.44 -7.38 4.21
CA ASP A 92 2.14 -6.62 5.41
C ASP A 92 0.85 -5.80 5.30
N ALA A 93 0.54 -5.26 4.11
CA ALA A 93 -0.63 -4.41 3.92
C ALA A 93 -1.96 -5.17 4.11
N PRO A 94 -2.22 -6.33 3.46
CA PRO A 94 -3.43 -7.13 3.73
C PRO A 94 -3.52 -7.61 5.18
N ALA A 95 -2.40 -7.93 5.81
CA ALA A 95 -2.37 -8.32 7.21
C ALA A 95 -2.75 -7.15 8.15
N THR A 96 -2.36 -5.92 7.79
CA THR A 96 -2.76 -4.71 8.52
C THR A 96 -4.25 -4.44 8.31
N ILE A 97 -4.71 -4.49 7.07
CA ILE A 97 -6.13 -4.32 6.67
C ILE A 97 -7.05 -5.26 7.46
N LYS A 98 -6.72 -6.56 7.52
CA LYS A 98 -7.52 -7.56 8.28
C LYS A 98 -7.65 -7.25 9.78
N ARG A 99 -6.72 -6.47 10.34
CA ARG A 99 -6.70 -6.12 11.76
C ARG A 99 -7.31 -4.75 12.06
N LEU A 100 -7.59 -3.95 11.04
CA LEU A 100 -8.42 -2.74 11.18
C LEU A 100 -9.85 -3.26 11.32
N THR A 101 -10.33 -3.27 12.56
CA THR A 101 -11.66 -3.72 12.98
C THR A 101 -12.73 -3.15 12.03
N GLY A 102 -13.52 -4.03 11.40
CA GLY A 102 -14.52 -3.68 10.38
C GLY A 102 -14.28 -4.31 8.99
N MET A 103 -13.12 -4.93 8.74
CA MET A 103 -12.80 -5.56 7.43
C MET A 103 -12.67 -7.10 7.47
N ALA A 104 -13.12 -7.75 8.55
CA ALA A 104 -12.98 -9.20 8.75
C ALA A 104 -13.77 -10.03 7.72
N SER A 105 -14.85 -9.49 7.13
CA SER A 105 -15.67 -10.16 6.09
C SER A 105 -15.14 -9.99 4.66
N ALA A 106 -14.27 -9.02 4.38
CA ALA A 106 -13.78 -8.71 3.03
C ALA A 106 -12.65 -9.66 2.54
N ALA A 107 -12.31 -10.68 3.33
CA ALA A 107 -11.14 -11.53 3.12
C ALA A 107 -11.38 -12.68 2.12
N SER A 108 -11.79 -12.37 0.89
CA SER A 108 -11.47 -13.22 -0.26
C SER A 108 -10.69 -12.39 -1.29
N CYS A 109 -9.39 -12.22 -1.04
CA CYS A 109 -8.51 -11.60 -2.01
C CYS A 109 -8.16 -12.67 -3.07
N SER A 110 -9.08 -12.91 -4.00
CA SER A 110 -8.71 -13.49 -5.30
C SER A 110 -7.98 -12.37 -6.05
N ALA A 111 -6.65 -12.46 -6.12
CA ALA A 111 -5.89 -11.64 -7.05
C ALA A 111 -6.54 -11.83 -8.42
N LEU A 112 -7.06 -10.74 -9.01
CA LEU A 112 -7.60 -10.74 -10.36
C LEU A 112 -6.42 -10.90 -11.34
N ILE A 113 -5.85 -12.10 -11.39
CA ILE A 113 -5.21 -12.62 -12.59
C ILE A 113 -6.39 -13.13 -13.40
N PRO A 114 -6.82 -12.48 -14.49
CA PRO A 114 -7.80 -13.08 -15.37
C PRO A 114 -7.22 -14.43 -15.82
N ARG A 115 -7.80 -15.53 -15.35
CA ARG A 115 -7.55 -16.84 -15.96
C ARG A 115 -8.13 -16.74 -17.35
N SER A 116 -7.30 -16.38 -18.33
CA SER A 116 -7.61 -16.58 -19.73
C SER A 116 -7.92 -18.07 -19.89
N THR A 117 -9.18 -18.40 -20.12
CA THR A 117 -9.57 -19.73 -20.60
C THR A 117 -8.94 -19.93 -21.97
N VAL A 118 -7.77 -20.57 -22.00
CA VAL A 118 -7.23 -21.14 -23.23
C VAL A 118 -8.11 -22.34 -23.54
N THR A 119 -9.02 -22.18 -24.50
CA THR A 119 -9.73 -23.31 -25.10
C THR A 119 -8.76 -24.03 -26.03
N PRO A 120 -8.54 -25.34 -25.88
CA PRO A 120 -7.79 -26.11 -26.87
C PRO A 120 -8.61 -26.18 -28.15
N ARG A 121 -7.98 -25.87 -29.29
CA ARG A 121 -8.50 -26.21 -30.62
C ARG A 121 -8.30 -27.69 -30.90
#